data_AF-A0A5E4GLH2-F1
#
_entry.id   AF-A0A5E4GLH2-F1
#
_cell.length_a   1.000
_cell.length_b   1.000
_cell.length_c   1.000
_cell.angle_alpha   90.00
_cell.angle_beta   90.00
_cell.angle_gamma   90.00
#
_symmetry.space_group_name_H-M   'P 1'
#
loop_
_entity.id
_entity.type
_entity.pdbx_description
1 polymer ?
#
loop_
_entity_poly.entity_id
_entity_poly.type
_entity_poly.pdbx_seq_one_letter_code
_entity_poly.pdbx_strand_id
1 'polypeptide(L)'
;LYPGCESFSVLTAIVELMHGKIKYRMSNLCFDYFLGVFKRMLPTDNCLPKDHKHAQKVLNGLGLGYEKIHACKNNCMLFYKEHETLDTCPICNESRFKMTSQNRTTKIPQKVMRYLPLKPRLQRLYMSTHTATDMRWHKEKRVDDDVMRHPADGEAWKEFDRTFPEFAADPRNVRLGLATDGFNPYGVLNQHHSTWPIFVFPYNLPPWKCMKKEYMMMTVLITEDPGRSIDVYLRPLVDELKDLWTNGVRTYDKSTGKMFTLRAAVMWTVNDFPAYAMVSGWSTKGYMACPVCKEDVTSGWHARKVCYLGHRRWLPWDHEWREKDKEFDGNTERRLRPREWSGDEILEQLNRLDFAPFGKTVSRTRPSTHMNWTHKPMFFELPYWSKLKLRHNLDVMHVEKNVFDTL
;
A
#
# COMPACT_ATOMS: atom_id res chain seq x y z
N LEU A 1 13.81 -12.23 -32.13
CA LEU A 1 12.59 -11.62 -32.72
C LEU A 1 12.07 -12.44 -33.90
N TYR A 2 12.99 -12.92 -34.72
CA TYR A 2 12.91 -13.95 -35.74
C TYR A 2 14.21 -14.80 -35.62
N PRO A 3 14.30 -16.00 -36.21
CA PRO A 3 15.53 -16.79 -36.22
C PRO A 3 16.74 -15.97 -36.70
N GLY A 4 17.87 -16.05 -35.98
CA GLY A 4 19.09 -15.29 -36.31
C GLY A 4 19.08 -13.80 -35.88
N CYS A 5 18.02 -13.30 -35.24
CA CYS A 5 18.02 -11.93 -34.70
C CYS A 5 18.79 -11.85 -33.38
N GLU A 6 20.03 -11.33 -33.43
CA GLU A 6 20.90 -11.19 -32.25
C GLU A 6 20.60 -9.95 -31.40
N SER A 7 20.15 -8.86 -32.04
CA SER A 7 19.94 -7.57 -31.38
C SER A 7 18.67 -7.50 -30.53
N PHE A 8 17.61 -8.22 -30.90
CA PHE A 8 16.31 -8.16 -30.21
C PHE A 8 15.69 -9.52 -29.94
N SER A 9 15.35 -9.75 -28.68
CA SER A 9 14.34 -10.76 -28.32
C SER A 9 12.93 -10.23 -28.60
N VAL A 10 11.93 -11.12 -28.68
CA VAL A 10 10.52 -10.71 -28.79
C VAL A 10 10.11 -9.86 -27.59
N LEU A 11 10.58 -10.23 -26.40
CA LEU A 11 10.31 -9.49 -25.17
C LEU A 11 10.91 -8.09 -25.19
N THR A 12 12.19 -7.97 -25.56
CA THR A 12 12.89 -6.68 -25.65
C THR A 12 12.15 -5.74 -26.60
N ALA A 13 11.80 -6.23 -27.79
CA ALA A 13 11.05 -5.44 -28.77
C ALA A 13 9.70 -4.97 -28.22
N ILE A 14 8.93 -5.86 -27.58
CA ILE A 14 7.63 -5.49 -26.98
C ILE A 14 7.80 -4.44 -25.87
N VAL A 15 8.77 -4.63 -24.98
CA VAL A 15 9.01 -3.72 -23.85
C VAL A 15 9.43 -2.34 -24.34
N GLU A 16 10.35 -2.25 -25.29
CA GLU A 16 10.77 -0.96 -25.85
C GLU A 16 9.65 -0.25 -26.61
N LEU A 17 8.90 -0.97 -27.44
CA LEU A 17 7.76 -0.39 -28.16
C LEU A 17 6.68 0.09 -27.19
N MET A 18 6.35 -0.69 -26.16
CA MET A 18 5.39 -0.29 -25.13
C MET A 18 5.89 0.88 -24.30
N HIS A 19 7.19 0.94 -24.00
CA HIS A 19 7.81 2.08 -23.34
C HIS A 19 7.69 3.33 -24.20
N GLY A 20 8.00 3.25 -25.50
CA GLY A 20 7.82 4.33 -26.46
C GLY A 20 6.36 4.80 -26.52
N LYS A 21 5.41 3.86 -26.60
CA LYS A 21 3.97 4.16 -26.56
C LYS A 21 3.60 5.02 -25.35
N ILE A 22 4.06 4.64 -24.16
CA ILE A 22 3.76 5.35 -22.91
C ILE A 22 4.47 6.71 -22.89
N LYS A 23 5.78 6.72 -23.17
CA LYS A 23 6.63 7.91 -23.13
C LYS A 23 6.13 9.01 -24.06
N TYR A 24 5.71 8.65 -25.26
CA TYR A 24 5.24 9.57 -26.29
C TYR A 24 3.71 9.66 -26.38
N ARG A 25 2.98 9.10 -25.39
CA ARG A 25 1.51 9.16 -25.29
C ARG A 25 0.78 8.70 -26.56
N MET A 26 1.32 7.70 -27.25
CA MET A 26 0.72 7.18 -28.48
C MET A 26 -0.63 6.52 -28.18
N SER A 27 -1.65 6.81 -28.99
CA SER A 27 -2.95 6.12 -28.92
C SER A 27 -2.80 4.63 -29.25
N ASN A 28 -3.79 3.80 -28.91
CA ASN A 28 -3.77 2.38 -29.31
C ASN A 28 -3.79 2.24 -30.82
N LEU A 29 -4.61 3.05 -31.51
CA LEU A 29 -4.69 3.05 -32.97
C LEU A 29 -3.34 3.39 -33.62
N CYS A 30 -2.65 4.42 -33.11
CA CYS A 30 -1.33 4.82 -33.58
C CYS A 30 -0.29 3.70 -33.34
N PHE A 31 -0.30 3.11 -32.15
CA PHE A 31 0.58 2.00 -31.83
C PHE A 31 0.34 0.78 -32.72
N ASP A 32 -0.92 0.39 -32.93
CA ASP A 32 -1.30 -0.76 -33.76
C ASP A 32 -0.87 -0.54 -35.22
N TYR A 33 -1.02 0.69 -35.72
CA TYR A 33 -0.55 1.07 -37.05
C TYR A 33 0.97 0.87 -37.19
N PHE A 34 1.77 1.48 -36.31
CA PHE A 34 3.23 1.39 -36.39
C PHE A 34 3.74 -0.02 -36.11
N LEU A 35 3.13 -0.74 -35.16
CA LEU A 35 3.46 -2.14 -34.89
C LEU A 35 3.21 -3.01 -36.13
N GLY A 36 2.12 -2.77 -36.85
CA GLY A 36 1.84 -3.41 -38.13
C GLY A 36 2.87 -3.07 -39.22
N VAL A 37 3.34 -1.82 -39.28
CA VAL A 37 4.42 -1.41 -40.19
C VAL A 37 5.71 -2.16 -39.84
N PHE A 38 6.15 -2.12 -38.58
CA PHE A 38 7.35 -2.85 -38.14
C PHE A 38 7.25 -4.34 -38.43
N LYS A 39 6.09 -4.96 -38.17
CA LYS A 39 5.88 -6.38 -38.45
C LYS A 39 6.06 -6.74 -39.94
N ARG A 40 5.69 -5.85 -40.86
CA ARG A 40 5.89 -6.03 -42.32
C ARG A 40 7.30 -5.74 -42.80
N MET A 41 8.06 -4.92 -42.07
CA MET A 41 9.47 -4.65 -42.37
C MET A 41 10.39 -5.81 -41.95
N LEU A 42 9.93 -6.68 -41.06
CA LEU A 42 10.66 -7.85 -40.57
C LEU A 42 10.41 -9.08 -41.46
N PRO A 43 11.29 -10.11 -41.39
CA PRO A 43 11.07 -11.39 -42.08
C PRO A 43 9.70 -12.01 -41.78
N THR A 44 9.15 -12.78 -42.73
CA THR A 44 7.78 -13.31 -42.68
C THR A 44 7.50 -14.20 -41.47
N ASP A 45 8.50 -14.86 -40.92
CA ASP A 45 8.43 -15.75 -39.75
C ASP A 45 8.61 -15.02 -38.39
N ASN A 46 8.60 -13.69 -38.38
CA ASN A 46 8.79 -12.93 -37.15
C ASN A 46 7.66 -13.13 -36.12
N CYS A 47 8.04 -13.16 -34.85
CA CYS A 47 7.13 -13.36 -33.73
C CYS A 47 6.64 -12.04 -33.09
N LEU A 48 6.75 -10.90 -33.78
CA LEU A 48 6.26 -9.63 -33.25
C LEU A 48 4.72 -9.66 -33.12
N PRO A 49 4.12 -9.16 -32.03
CA PRO A 49 2.67 -9.11 -31.90
C PRO A 49 2.03 -8.26 -33.01
N LYS A 50 0.79 -8.58 -33.36
CA LYS A 50 0.07 -7.89 -34.45
C LYS A 50 -0.60 -6.57 -34.02
N ASP A 51 -0.87 -6.41 -32.73
CA ASP A 51 -1.53 -5.25 -32.15
C ASP A 51 -1.17 -5.12 -30.65
N HIS A 52 -1.57 -4.01 -30.05
CA HIS A 52 -1.42 -3.69 -28.64
C HIS A 52 -2.04 -4.75 -27.73
N LYS A 53 -3.18 -5.33 -28.10
CA LYS A 53 -3.85 -6.36 -27.30
C LYS A 53 -3.01 -7.64 -27.22
N HIS A 54 -2.38 -8.05 -28.32
CA HIS A 54 -1.49 -9.21 -28.35
C HIS A 54 -0.17 -8.92 -27.65
N ALA A 55 0.38 -7.70 -27.79
CA ALA A 55 1.53 -7.27 -27.02
C ALA A 55 1.25 -7.33 -25.51
N GLN A 56 0.10 -6.81 -25.06
CA GLN A 56 -0.34 -6.94 -23.67
C GLN A 56 -0.53 -8.39 -23.23
N LYS A 57 -1.07 -9.26 -24.11
CA LYS A 57 -1.22 -10.69 -23.79
C LYS A 57 0.12 -11.37 -23.52
N VAL A 58 1.15 -11.04 -24.30
CA VAL A 58 2.52 -11.55 -24.06
C VAL A 58 3.06 -11.04 -22.72
N LEU A 59 2.94 -9.74 -22.44
CA LEU A 59 3.37 -9.18 -21.14
C LEU A 59 2.62 -9.79 -19.96
N ASN A 60 1.31 -10.02 -20.09
CA ASN A 60 0.49 -10.68 -19.08
C ASN A 60 0.97 -12.12 -18.83
N GLY A 61 1.31 -12.87 -19.88
CA GLY A 61 1.87 -14.23 -19.76
C GLY A 61 3.21 -14.28 -19.02
N LEU A 62 3.94 -13.17 -18.99
CA LEU A 62 5.21 -13.00 -18.24
C LEU A 62 4.99 -12.44 -16.82
N GLY A 63 3.74 -12.37 -16.37
CA GLY A 63 3.40 -11.83 -15.05
C GLY A 63 3.61 -10.31 -14.94
N LEU A 64 3.65 -9.58 -16.05
CA LEU A 64 3.68 -8.11 -16.08
C LEU A 64 2.29 -7.50 -16.25
N GLY A 65 1.25 -8.34 -16.12
CA GLY A 65 -0.15 -7.94 -16.17
C GLY A 65 -0.70 -7.47 -14.83
N TYR A 66 -1.99 -7.16 -14.85
CA TYR A 66 -2.79 -6.83 -13.68
C TYR A 66 -4.19 -7.43 -13.84
N GLU A 67 -4.82 -7.71 -12.72
CA GLU A 67 -6.20 -8.14 -12.64
C GLU A 67 -7.12 -6.93 -12.58
N LYS A 68 -8.25 -7.00 -13.28
CA LYS A 68 -9.29 -5.97 -13.24
C LYS A 68 -10.40 -6.47 -12.34
N ILE A 69 -10.55 -5.86 -11.17
CA ILE A 69 -11.60 -6.22 -10.21
C ILE A 69 -12.65 -5.13 -10.25
N HIS A 70 -13.92 -5.51 -10.45
CA HIS A 70 -15.01 -4.54 -10.50
C HIS A 70 -15.33 -4.07 -9.07
N ALA A 71 -15.61 -2.79 -8.91
CA ALA A 71 -16.01 -2.23 -7.62
C ALA A 71 -17.44 -1.68 -7.71
N CYS A 72 -18.15 -1.70 -6.59
CA CYS A 72 -19.43 -1.01 -6.48
C CYS A 72 -19.22 0.49 -6.75
N LYS A 73 -20.14 1.12 -7.49
CA LYS A 73 -20.17 2.57 -7.77
C LYS A 73 -19.93 3.40 -6.51
N ASN A 74 -20.56 2.99 -5.41
CA ASN A 74 -20.55 3.65 -4.12
C ASN A 74 -19.43 3.18 -3.19
N ASN A 75 -18.47 2.37 -3.64
CA ASN A 75 -17.36 1.83 -2.83
C ASN A 75 -17.79 0.99 -1.61
N CYS A 76 -18.92 0.29 -1.72
CA CYS A 76 -19.39 -0.60 -0.66
C CYS A 76 -18.63 -1.92 -0.60
N MET A 77 -18.21 -2.43 -1.76
CA MET A 77 -17.56 -3.74 -1.90
C MET A 77 -16.87 -3.87 -3.27
N LEU A 78 -16.05 -4.92 -3.39
CA LEU A 78 -15.55 -5.42 -4.67
C LEU A 78 -16.39 -6.63 -5.11
N PHE A 79 -16.61 -6.76 -6.42
CA PHE A 79 -17.13 -7.99 -7.03
C PHE A 79 -15.97 -8.96 -7.21
N TYR A 80 -15.56 -9.57 -6.10
CA TYR A 80 -14.35 -10.39 -5.96
C TYR A 80 -14.71 -11.65 -5.18
N LYS A 81 -14.10 -12.80 -5.56
CA LYS A 81 -14.36 -14.12 -4.98
C LYS A 81 -15.85 -14.48 -4.93
N GLU A 82 -16.43 -14.64 -3.74
CA GLU A 82 -17.83 -15.00 -3.51
C GLU A 82 -18.82 -14.03 -4.16
N HIS A 83 -18.37 -12.81 -4.49
CA HIS A 83 -19.18 -11.77 -5.12
C HIS A 83 -18.90 -11.59 -6.61
N GLU A 84 -18.03 -12.41 -7.22
CA GLU A 84 -17.60 -12.26 -8.61
C GLU A 84 -18.76 -12.43 -9.61
N THR A 85 -19.74 -13.26 -9.30
CA THR A 85 -20.90 -13.56 -10.17
C THR A 85 -22.06 -12.58 -9.98
N LEU A 86 -21.99 -11.70 -8.99
CA LEU A 86 -23.06 -10.74 -8.72
C LEU A 86 -23.06 -9.62 -9.78
N ASP A 87 -24.26 -9.27 -10.23
CA ASP A 87 -24.50 -8.15 -11.14
C ASP A 87 -24.97 -6.88 -10.40
N THR A 88 -25.30 -7.00 -9.12
CA THR A 88 -25.80 -5.94 -8.25
C THR A 88 -25.12 -5.98 -6.88
N CYS A 89 -24.84 -4.82 -6.31
CA CYS A 89 -24.24 -4.73 -4.97
C CYS A 89 -25.28 -5.05 -3.88
N PRO A 90 -25.11 -6.09 -3.04
CA PRO A 90 -26.02 -6.43 -1.95
C PRO A 90 -26.16 -5.36 -0.86
N ILE A 91 -25.23 -4.40 -0.77
CA ILE A 91 -25.24 -3.37 0.28
C ILE A 91 -26.09 -2.16 -0.12
N CYS A 92 -25.99 -1.70 -1.37
CA CYS A 92 -26.66 -0.47 -1.83
C CYS A 92 -27.54 -0.67 -3.07
N ASN A 93 -27.72 -1.92 -3.52
CA ASN A 93 -28.52 -2.31 -4.68
C ASN A 93 -28.12 -1.66 -6.02
N GLU A 94 -26.94 -1.04 -6.10
CA GLU A 94 -26.47 -0.46 -7.36
C GLU A 94 -25.95 -1.51 -8.31
N SER A 95 -26.18 -1.30 -9.61
CA SER A 95 -25.71 -2.21 -10.64
C SER A 95 -24.19 -2.17 -10.78
N ARG A 96 -23.59 -3.34 -10.99
CA ARG A 96 -22.19 -3.50 -11.36
C ARG A 96 -21.86 -2.86 -12.70
N PHE A 97 -22.84 -2.78 -13.61
CA PHE A 97 -22.66 -2.37 -15.00
C PHE A 97 -23.32 -1.04 -15.30
N LYS A 98 -22.80 -0.32 -16.30
CA LYS A 98 -23.39 0.91 -16.82
C LYS A 98 -24.59 0.56 -17.70
N MET A 99 -25.65 1.36 -17.64
CA MET A 99 -26.74 1.27 -18.61
C MET A 99 -26.31 1.94 -19.92
N THR A 100 -26.15 1.17 -20.99
CA THR A 100 -25.83 1.70 -22.33
C THR A 100 -27.10 1.75 -23.19
N SER A 101 -27.36 2.90 -23.82
CA SER A 101 -28.51 3.12 -24.72
C SER A 101 -28.37 2.40 -26.06
N GLN A 102 -27.15 2.01 -26.43
CA GLN A 102 -26.82 1.34 -27.67
C GLN A 102 -26.22 -0.03 -27.35
N ASN A 103 -26.92 -1.10 -27.74
CA ASN A 103 -26.60 -2.51 -27.50
C ASN A 103 -26.58 -2.97 -26.03
N ARG A 104 -27.70 -3.60 -25.61
CA ARG A 104 -27.87 -4.30 -24.31
C ARG A 104 -26.93 -5.49 -24.08
N THR A 105 -26.05 -5.81 -25.03
CA THR A 105 -25.18 -7.00 -24.97
C THR A 105 -23.82 -6.73 -24.32
N THR A 106 -23.33 -5.48 -24.31
CA THR A 106 -21.98 -5.18 -23.79
C THR A 106 -22.05 -4.72 -22.34
N LYS A 107 -21.71 -5.62 -21.41
CA LYS A 107 -21.63 -5.33 -19.97
C LYS A 107 -20.37 -4.52 -19.63
N ILE A 108 -20.49 -3.19 -19.53
CA ILE A 108 -19.38 -2.30 -19.15
C ILE A 108 -19.43 -2.04 -17.64
N PRO A 109 -18.38 -2.37 -16.86
CA PRO A 109 -18.40 -2.12 -15.41
C PRO A 109 -18.46 -0.63 -15.08
N GLN A 110 -19.17 -0.29 -13.99
CA GLN A 110 -19.25 1.08 -13.52
C GLN A 110 -17.90 1.58 -12.96
N LYS A 111 -17.22 0.73 -12.20
CA LYS A 111 -15.91 1.02 -11.62
C LYS A 111 -15.01 -0.21 -11.62
N VAL A 112 -13.71 0.02 -11.82
CA VAL A 112 -12.69 -1.02 -11.86
C VAL A 112 -11.47 -0.57 -11.06
N MET A 113 -11.01 -1.40 -10.15
CA MET A 113 -9.65 -1.30 -9.58
C MET A 113 -8.70 -2.21 -10.34
N ARG A 114 -7.41 -1.87 -10.35
CA ARG A 114 -6.36 -2.75 -10.88
C ARG A 114 -5.59 -3.36 -9.72
N TYR A 115 -5.50 -4.69 -9.71
CA TYR A 115 -4.73 -5.45 -8.74
C TYR A 115 -3.49 -6.06 -9.39
N LEU A 116 -2.33 -5.88 -8.77
CA LEU A 116 -1.06 -6.42 -9.22
C LEU A 116 -0.57 -7.44 -8.17
N PRO A 117 -0.73 -8.75 -8.43
CA PRO A 117 -0.41 -9.80 -7.45
C PRO A 117 1.01 -9.71 -6.90
N LEU A 118 1.13 -9.90 -5.59
CA LEU A 118 2.36 -9.73 -4.83
C LEU A 118 3.26 -10.98 -4.89
N LYS A 119 2.71 -12.20 -4.74
CA LYS A 119 3.49 -13.45 -4.71
C LYS A 119 4.41 -13.62 -5.90
N PRO A 120 3.95 -13.49 -7.17
CA PRO A 120 4.83 -13.67 -8.32
C PRO A 120 5.93 -12.61 -8.40
N ARG A 121 5.71 -11.44 -7.79
CA ARG A 121 6.69 -10.36 -7.76
C ARG A 121 7.74 -10.59 -6.69
N LEU A 122 7.35 -11.07 -5.51
CA LEU A 122 8.28 -11.49 -4.46
C LEU A 122 9.13 -12.68 -4.92
N GLN A 123 8.53 -13.68 -5.57
CA GLN A 123 9.27 -14.81 -6.17
C GLN A 123 10.31 -14.34 -7.17
N ARG A 124 9.99 -13.35 -8.01
CA ARG A 124 10.92 -12.78 -8.99
C ARG A 124 12.16 -12.13 -8.36
N LEU A 125 12.08 -11.59 -7.14
CA LEU A 125 13.26 -11.08 -6.43
C LEU A 125 14.31 -12.17 -6.17
N TYR A 126 13.87 -13.44 -6.06
CA TYR A 126 14.75 -14.59 -5.86
C TYR A 126 15.26 -15.25 -7.14
N MET A 127 14.81 -14.80 -8.32
CA MET A 127 15.18 -15.39 -9.62
C MET A 127 16.52 -14.89 -10.17
N SER A 128 17.12 -13.88 -9.54
CA SER A 128 18.47 -13.36 -9.87
C SER A 128 19.42 -13.62 -8.71
N THR A 129 20.61 -14.16 -8.99
CA THR A 129 21.65 -14.39 -7.97
C THR A 129 21.98 -13.13 -7.18
N HIS A 130 22.04 -11.97 -7.85
CA HIS A 130 22.35 -10.70 -7.21
C HIS A 130 21.23 -10.23 -6.27
N THR A 131 20.00 -10.13 -6.78
CA THR A 131 18.85 -9.68 -5.98
C THR A 131 18.53 -10.65 -4.85
N ALA A 132 18.61 -11.96 -5.10
CA ALA A 132 18.37 -12.98 -4.08
C ALA A 132 19.38 -12.90 -2.92
N THR A 133 20.64 -12.58 -3.20
CA THR A 133 21.66 -12.35 -2.18
C THR A 133 21.34 -11.10 -1.36
N ASP A 134 20.90 -10.02 -2.01
CA ASP A 134 20.52 -8.79 -1.32
C ASP A 134 19.25 -8.95 -0.47
N MET A 135 18.33 -9.85 -0.84
CA MET A 135 17.15 -10.17 -0.03
C MET A 135 17.48 -10.84 1.31
N ARG A 136 18.71 -11.31 1.51
CA ARG A 136 19.19 -11.85 2.79
C ARG A 136 20.14 -10.90 3.51
N TRP A 137 20.45 -9.75 2.91
CA TRP A 137 21.42 -8.78 3.42
C TRP A 137 21.15 -8.36 4.86
N HIS A 138 19.89 -8.08 5.20
CA HIS A 138 19.48 -7.60 6.53
C HIS A 138 19.90 -8.52 7.69
N LYS A 139 20.11 -9.82 7.42
CA LYS A 139 20.51 -10.83 8.40
C LYS A 139 21.95 -11.29 8.21
N GLU A 140 22.41 -11.43 6.96
CA GLU A 140 23.73 -12.03 6.65
C GLU A 140 24.88 -11.02 6.59
N LYS A 141 24.59 -9.75 6.25
CA LYS A 141 25.63 -8.75 5.94
C LYS A 141 25.49 -7.43 6.68
N ARG A 142 24.33 -7.20 7.32
CA ARG A 142 24.10 -6.02 8.17
C ARG A 142 25.07 -6.05 9.36
N VAL A 143 25.67 -4.91 9.66
CA VAL A 143 26.49 -4.71 10.86
C VAL A 143 25.55 -4.41 12.02
N ASP A 144 25.70 -5.13 13.14
CA ASP A 144 24.90 -4.94 14.35
C ASP A 144 25.76 -4.32 15.45
N ASP A 145 25.94 -3.01 15.36
CA ASP A 145 26.76 -2.18 16.24
C ASP A 145 25.93 -1.13 16.99
N ASP A 146 24.63 -1.38 17.14
CA ASP A 146 23.62 -0.50 17.77
C ASP A 146 23.39 0.86 17.08
N VAL A 147 23.92 1.04 15.86
CA VAL A 147 23.66 2.25 15.06
C VAL A 147 22.54 1.99 14.05
N MET A 148 21.51 2.83 14.10
CA MET A 148 20.33 2.72 13.23
C MET A 148 20.64 3.15 11.78
N ARG A 149 20.73 2.19 10.85
CA ARG A 149 20.98 2.42 9.41
C ARG A 149 19.93 1.81 8.50
N HIS A 150 19.13 0.91 9.05
CA HIS A 150 18.14 0.12 8.35
C HIS A 150 16.97 -0.19 9.29
N PRO A 151 15.74 -0.38 8.79
CA PRO A 151 14.61 -0.78 9.63
C PRO A 151 14.86 -1.98 10.55
N ALA A 152 15.74 -2.89 10.14
CA ALA A 152 16.15 -4.06 10.93
C ALA A 152 16.92 -3.72 12.22
N ASP A 153 17.53 -2.53 12.30
CA ASP A 153 18.19 -2.06 13.52
C ASP A 153 17.18 -1.57 14.57
N GLY A 154 15.97 -1.22 14.12
CA GLY A 154 14.90 -0.67 14.94
C GLY A 154 14.24 -1.70 15.85
N GLU A 155 13.82 -1.24 17.02
CA GLU A 155 13.21 -2.10 18.05
C GLU A 155 11.93 -2.80 17.58
N ALA A 156 11.14 -2.17 16.71
CA ALA A 156 9.93 -2.79 16.16
C ALA A 156 10.24 -4.05 15.31
N TRP A 157 11.36 -4.07 14.60
CA TRP A 157 11.80 -5.24 13.84
C TRP A 157 12.34 -6.32 14.78
N LYS A 158 13.20 -5.93 15.74
CA LYS A 158 13.75 -6.84 16.76
C LYS A 158 12.63 -7.52 17.55
N GLU A 159 11.61 -6.78 17.97
CA GLU A 159 10.44 -7.31 18.68
C GLU A 159 9.60 -8.26 17.82
N PHE A 160 9.39 -7.94 16.55
CA PHE A 160 8.72 -8.84 15.60
C PHE A 160 9.49 -10.17 15.47
N ASP A 161 10.81 -10.12 15.34
CA ASP A 161 11.64 -11.31 15.22
C ASP A 161 11.63 -12.17 16.50
N ARG A 162 11.59 -11.54 17.69
CA ARG A 162 11.40 -12.23 18.97
C ARG A 162 10.01 -12.85 19.10
N THR A 163 8.98 -12.18 18.59
CA THR A 163 7.59 -12.65 18.65
C THR A 163 7.33 -13.80 17.67
N PHE A 164 7.98 -13.78 16.51
CA PHE A 164 7.79 -14.76 15.43
C PHE A 164 9.11 -15.42 15.01
N PRO A 165 9.76 -16.19 15.91
CA PRO A 165 11.10 -16.74 15.66
C PRO A 165 11.12 -17.70 14.46
N GLU A 166 10.06 -18.46 14.21
CA GLU A 166 9.95 -19.34 13.04
C GLU A 166 9.94 -18.56 11.71
N PHE A 167 9.29 -17.40 11.69
CA PHE A 167 9.32 -16.52 10.53
C PHE A 167 10.71 -15.90 10.35
N ALA A 168 11.31 -15.41 11.43
CA ALA A 168 12.62 -14.76 11.42
C ALA A 168 13.79 -15.72 11.17
N ALA A 169 13.61 -17.01 11.43
CA ALA A 169 14.62 -18.05 11.23
C ALA A 169 15.14 -18.07 9.80
N ASP A 170 14.24 -18.00 8.81
CA ASP A 170 14.60 -17.96 7.40
C ASP A 170 14.80 -16.50 6.92
N PRO A 171 16.05 -16.07 6.61
CA PRO A 171 16.31 -14.72 6.09
C PRO A 171 15.61 -14.42 4.76
N ARG A 172 15.07 -15.44 4.08
CA ARG A 172 14.36 -15.25 2.81
C ARG A 172 12.89 -14.86 3.01
N ASN A 173 12.36 -14.95 4.23
CA ASN A 173 11.04 -14.43 4.53
C ASN A 173 11.06 -12.90 4.48
N VAL A 174 10.04 -12.32 3.85
CA VAL A 174 10.06 -10.91 3.43
C VAL A 174 9.29 -10.03 4.41
N ARG A 175 9.96 -9.02 4.95
CA ARG A 175 9.33 -7.95 5.73
C ARG A 175 9.05 -6.77 4.82
N LEU A 176 7.81 -6.31 4.86
CA LEU A 176 7.24 -5.36 3.90
C LEU A 176 6.86 -4.06 4.58
N GLY A 177 7.20 -2.94 3.96
CA GLY A 177 6.55 -1.65 4.22
C GLY A 177 5.38 -1.44 3.26
N LEU A 178 4.37 -0.70 3.70
CA LEU A 178 3.26 -0.29 2.83
C LEU A 178 3.11 1.23 2.85
N ALA A 179 2.85 1.85 1.70
CA ALA A 179 2.54 3.26 1.62
C ALA A 179 1.40 3.50 0.63
N THR A 180 0.61 4.54 0.87
CA THR A 180 -0.43 5.00 -0.05
C THR A 180 -0.54 6.51 0.02
N ASP A 181 -0.82 7.11 -1.13
CA ASP A 181 -1.05 8.54 -1.27
C ASP A 181 -1.95 8.82 -2.48
N GLY A 182 -2.67 9.94 -2.48
CA GLY A 182 -3.49 10.38 -3.61
C GLY A 182 -2.71 11.30 -4.54
N PHE A 183 -2.72 11.03 -5.84
CA PHE A 183 -2.11 11.93 -6.83
C PHE A 183 -3.04 12.19 -8.02
N ASN A 184 -2.91 13.35 -8.66
CA ASN A 184 -3.64 13.66 -9.88
C ASN A 184 -2.75 13.43 -11.12
N PRO A 185 -3.02 12.41 -11.95
CA PRO A 185 -2.18 12.09 -13.11
C PRO A 185 -2.26 13.13 -14.25
N TYR A 186 -3.24 14.05 -14.23
CA TYR A 186 -3.52 14.96 -15.34
C TYR A 186 -2.95 16.37 -15.18
N GLY A 187 -2.33 16.70 -14.03
CA GLY A 187 -1.62 17.96 -13.83
C GLY A 187 -2.48 19.21 -13.97
N VAL A 188 -2.99 19.72 -12.84
CA VAL A 188 -3.44 21.12 -12.60
C VAL A 188 -4.58 21.69 -13.46
N LEU A 189 -5.08 21.04 -14.51
CA LEU A 189 -6.23 21.53 -15.27
C LEU A 189 -7.54 20.86 -14.83
N ASN A 190 -8.11 21.41 -13.74
CA ASN A 190 -9.55 21.42 -13.44
C ASN A 190 -10.33 20.09 -13.48
N GLN A 191 -9.69 18.98 -13.11
CA GLN A 191 -10.39 17.69 -12.90
C GLN A 191 -10.27 17.25 -11.44
N HIS A 192 -11.40 16.97 -10.79
CA HIS A 192 -11.51 16.33 -9.46
C HIS A 192 -11.05 14.86 -9.47
N HIS A 193 -10.10 14.49 -10.34
CA HIS A 193 -9.63 13.13 -10.50
C HIS A 193 -8.41 12.87 -9.62
N SER A 194 -8.61 12.06 -8.57
CA SER A 194 -7.52 11.50 -7.76
C SER A 194 -7.27 10.07 -8.20
N THR A 195 -6.02 9.64 -8.23
CA THR A 195 -5.62 8.24 -8.38
C THR A 195 -4.88 7.84 -7.11
N TRP A 196 -5.22 6.68 -6.56
CA TRP A 196 -4.71 6.17 -5.28
C TRP A 196 -3.99 4.83 -5.50
N PRO A 197 -2.66 4.86 -5.67
CA PRO A 197 -1.82 3.67 -5.65
C PRO A 197 -1.50 3.23 -4.22
N ILE A 198 -1.41 1.92 -4.03
CA ILE A 198 -0.86 1.30 -2.82
C ILE A 198 0.45 0.64 -3.21
N PHE A 199 1.54 1.06 -2.57
CA PHE A 199 2.88 0.56 -2.77
C PHE A 199 3.31 -0.34 -1.62
N VAL A 200 4.09 -1.36 -1.96
CA VAL A 200 4.72 -2.29 -1.03
C VAL A 200 6.23 -2.30 -1.28
N PHE A 201 7.01 -2.31 -0.20
CA PHE A 201 8.47 -2.20 -0.24
C PHE A 201 9.12 -3.40 0.46
N PRO A 202 10.00 -4.17 -0.18
CA PRO A 202 10.73 -5.25 0.48
C PRO A 202 11.90 -4.69 1.30
N TYR A 203 11.71 -4.54 2.61
CA TYR A 203 12.75 -4.07 3.54
C TYR A 203 13.85 -5.09 3.80
N ASN A 204 13.80 -6.27 3.17
CA ASN A 204 14.91 -7.21 3.21
C ASN A 204 16.17 -6.69 2.50
N LEU A 205 15.97 -5.83 1.49
CA LEU A 205 17.02 -5.26 0.66
C LEU A 205 17.86 -4.23 1.43
N PRO A 206 19.13 -4.03 1.05
CA PRO A 206 19.98 -3.03 1.67
C PRO A 206 19.46 -1.59 1.49
N PRO A 207 19.86 -0.63 2.35
CA PRO A 207 19.39 0.76 2.33
C PRO A 207 19.48 1.44 0.97
N TRP A 208 20.57 1.19 0.21
CA TRP A 208 20.78 1.76 -1.12
C TRP A 208 19.93 1.11 -2.24
N LYS A 209 19.05 0.17 -1.90
CA LYS A 209 18.15 -0.51 -2.83
C LYS A 209 16.69 -0.51 -2.40
N CYS A 210 16.37 -0.67 -1.11
CA CYS A 210 15.00 -0.88 -0.65
C CYS A 210 14.01 0.22 -1.07
N MET A 211 14.50 1.45 -1.25
CA MET A 211 13.72 2.61 -1.71
C MET A 211 13.92 2.96 -3.19
N LYS A 212 14.55 2.10 -4.00
CA LYS A 212 14.68 2.35 -5.44
C LYS A 212 13.41 1.94 -6.19
N LYS A 213 13.04 2.71 -7.22
CA LYS A 213 11.81 2.52 -8.01
C LYS A 213 11.62 1.11 -8.56
N GLU A 214 12.71 0.40 -8.87
CA GLU A 214 12.70 -0.96 -9.40
C GLU A 214 12.19 -2.00 -8.39
N TYR A 215 12.28 -1.68 -7.09
CA TYR A 215 11.84 -2.54 -5.99
C TYR A 215 10.53 -2.07 -5.34
N MET A 216 10.03 -0.89 -5.73
CA MET A 216 8.72 -0.41 -5.29
C MET A 216 7.61 -1.17 -6.00
N MET A 217 6.78 -1.88 -5.23
CA MET A 217 5.72 -2.71 -5.78
C MET A 217 4.35 -2.06 -5.64
N MET A 218 3.85 -1.41 -6.68
CA MET A 218 2.44 -0.99 -6.73
C MET A 218 1.54 -2.22 -6.79
N THR A 219 0.76 -2.50 -5.75
CA THR A 219 -0.11 -3.69 -5.65
C THR A 219 -1.57 -3.38 -5.97
N VAL A 220 -2.02 -2.17 -5.67
CA VAL A 220 -3.40 -1.72 -5.92
C VAL A 220 -3.35 -0.36 -6.61
N LEU A 221 -4.21 -0.17 -7.61
CA LEU A 221 -4.44 1.13 -8.25
C LEU A 221 -5.94 1.43 -8.34
N ILE A 222 -6.34 2.49 -7.65
CA ILE A 222 -7.71 3.00 -7.57
C ILE A 222 -7.78 4.31 -8.34
N THR A 223 -8.81 4.49 -9.18
CA THR A 223 -8.93 5.68 -10.04
C THR A 223 -9.78 6.80 -9.41
N GLU A 224 -9.90 6.82 -8.09
CA GLU A 224 -10.55 7.89 -7.32
C GLU A 224 -9.99 7.89 -5.89
N ASP A 225 -10.35 8.91 -5.10
CA ASP A 225 -10.14 8.90 -3.65
C ASP A 225 -11.08 7.88 -2.98
N PRO A 226 -10.55 6.84 -2.33
CA PRO A 226 -11.37 5.83 -1.68
C PRO A 226 -11.88 6.27 -0.29
N GLY A 227 -11.28 7.28 0.35
CA GLY A 227 -11.57 7.65 1.75
C GLY A 227 -11.55 6.44 2.69
N ARG A 228 -12.51 6.36 3.62
CA ARG A 228 -12.64 5.18 4.52
C ARG A 228 -12.86 3.86 3.78
N SER A 229 -13.31 3.89 2.53
CA SER A 229 -13.50 2.65 1.74
C SER A 229 -12.18 2.10 1.19
N ILE A 230 -11.01 2.65 1.57
CA ILE A 230 -9.71 2.08 1.18
C ILE A 230 -9.60 0.60 1.56
N ASP A 231 -10.17 0.22 2.70
CA ASP A 231 -10.23 -1.16 3.17
C ASP A 231 -10.93 -2.08 2.18
N VAL A 232 -12.01 -1.64 1.53
CA VAL A 232 -12.68 -2.41 0.47
C VAL A 232 -11.69 -2.77 -0.64
N TYR A 233 -10.82 -1.83 -1.01
CA TYR A 233 -9.82 -2.03 -2.07
C TYR A 233 -8.58 -2.80 -1.61
N LEU A 234 -8.30 -2.85 -0.30
CA LEU A 234 -7.21 -3.63 0.27
C LEU A 234 -7.50 -5.14 0.32
N ARG A 235 -8.77 -5.56 0.18
CA ARG A 235 -9.20 -6.98 0.29
C ARG A 235 -8.33 -7.97 -0.50
N PRO A 236 -8.04 -7.77 -1.80
CA PRO A 236 -7.23 -8.74 -2.56
C PRO A 236 -5.79 -8.83 -2.02
N LEU A 237 -5.21 -7.70 -1.63
CA LEU A 237 -3.86 -7.63 -1.06
C LEU A 237 -3.81 -8.32 0.31
N VAL A 238 -4.77 -8.04 1.18
CA VAL A 238 -4.83 -8.64 2.52
C VAL A 238 -5.04 -10.15 2.44
N ASP A 239 -5.88 -10.63 1.52
CA ASP A 239 -6.02 -12.07 1.26
C ASP A 239 -4.71 -12.73 0.84
N GLU A 240 -3.98 -12.10 -0.08
CA GLU A 240 -2.71 -12.63 -0.54
C GLU A 240 -1.64 -12.61 0.56
N LEU A 241 -1.64 -11.57 1.40
CA LEU A 241 -0.76 -11.46 2.58
C LEU A 241 -1.11 -12.49 3.67
N LYS A 242 -2.39 -12.79 3.90
CA LYS A 242 -2.82 -13.85 4.82
C LYS A 242 -2.31 -15.21 4.34
N ASP A 243 -2.43 -15.50 3.05
CA ASP A 243 -1.92 -16.75 2.49
C ASP A 243 -0.39 -16.83 2.52
N LEU A 244 0.31 -15.73 2.19
CA LEU A 244 1.76 -15.62 2.31
C LEU A 244 2.25 -15.85 3.75
N TRP A 245 1.48 -15.40 4.75
CA TRP A 245 1.82 -15.62 6.14
C TRP A 245 1.59 -17.07 6.57
N THR A 246 0.41 -17.63 6.28
CA THR A 246 -0.01 -18.95 6.79
C THR A 246 0.60 -20.10 5.99
N ASN A 247 0.47 -20.06 4.67
CA ASN A 247 0.87 -21.15 3.78
C ASN A 247 2.22 -20.86 3.10
N GLY A 248 2.52 -19.59 2.86
CA GLY A 248 3.64 -19.17 2.04
C GLY A 248 3.50 -19.61 0.58
N VAL A 249 4.56 -19.38 -0.20
CA VAL A 249 4.60 -19.79 -1.62
C VAL A 249 5.93 -20.46 -1.93
N ARG A 250 5.86 -21.63 -2.59
CA ARG A 250 7.06 -22.39 -2.96
C ARG A 250 7.90 -21.58 -3.96
N THR A 251 9.15 -21.31 -3.60
CA THR A 251 10.01 -20.36 -4.32
C THR A 251 11.40 -20.94 -4.51
N TYR A 252 11.99 -20.71 -5.68
CA TYR A 252 13.38 -21.07 -5.96
C TYR A 252 14.28 -19.87 -5.66
N ASP A 253 15.29 -20.08 -4.81
CA ASP A 253 16.33 -19.09 -4.56
C ASP A 253 17.51 -19.35 -5.50
N LYS A 254 17.68 -18.49 -6.50
CA LYS A 254 18.74 -18.61 -7.50
C LYS A 254 20.14 -18.46 -6.90
N SER A 255 20.28 -17.75 -5.79
CA SER A 255 21.57 -17.55 -5.10
C SER A 255 22.01 -18.80 -4.35
N THR A 256 21.10 -19.52 -3.68
CA THR A 256 21.43 -20.75 -2.95
C THR A 256 21.21 -22.03 -3.75
N GLY A 257 20.49 -21.96 -4.87
CA GLY A 257 20.12 -23.12 -5.69
C GLY A 257 19.06 -24.01 -5.03
N LYS A 258 18.36 -23.53 -4.00
CA LYS A 258 17.43 -24.32 -3.18
C LYS A 258 16.01 -23.81 -3.27
N MET A 259 15.07 -24.74 -3.18
CA MET A 259 13.65 -24.43 -3.01
C MET A 259 13.35 -24.14 -1.54
N PHE A 260 12.56 -23.09 -1.26
CA PHE A 260 12.09 -22.73 0.07
C PHE A 260 10.63 -22.28 0.03
N THR A 261 10.00 -22.16 1.20
CA THR A 261 8.63 -21.63 1.30
C THR A 261 8.72 -20.16 1.70
N LEU A 262 8.50 -19.27 0.73
CA LEU A 262 8.55 -17.83 0.93
C LEU A 262 7.31 -17.39 1.71
N ARG A 263 7.53 -16.78 2.87
CA ARG A 263 6.50 -16.08 3.64
C ARG A 263 6.75 -14.58 3.60
N ALA A 264 5.71 -13.78 3.86
CA ALA A 264 5.84 -12.34 3.94
C ALA A 264 4.96 -11.74 5.03
N ALA A 265 5.39 -10.61 5.59
CA ALA A 265 4.65 -9.86 6.60
C ALA A 265 4.78 -8.34 6.38
N VAL A 266 3.67 -7.61 6.50
CA VAL A 266 3.69 -6.14 6.50
C VAL A 266 4.03 -5.65 7.91
N MET A 267 5.14 -4.95 8.04
CA MET A 267 5.65 -4.47 9.33
C MET A 267 4.93 -3.20 9.79
N TRP A 268 4.62 -2.30 8.86
CA TRP A 268 3.93 -1.04 9.13
C TRP A 268 3.52 -0.35 7.84
N THR A 269 2.65 0.64 7.96
CA THR A 269 2.36 1.61 6.91
C THR A 269 3.17 2.90 7.09
N VAL A 270 3.52 3.60 6.02
CA VAL A 270 4.13 4.95 6.04
C VAL A 270 3.29 5.84 5.14
N ASN A 271 2.57 6.81 5.72
CA ASN A 271 1.69 7.68 4.94
C ASN A 271 1.67 9.10 5.49
N ASP A 272 1.20 10.05 4.69
CA ASP A 272 0.83 11.37 5.19
C ASP A 272 -0.32 11.28 6.23
N PHE A 273 -0.60 12.37 6.93
CA PHE A 273 -1.58 12.34 8.04
C PHE A 273 -3.03 12.07 7.59
N PRO A 274 -3.50 12.57 6.43
CA PRO A 274 -4.77 12.15 5.83
C PRO A 274 -4.85 10.65 5.49
N ALA A 275 -3.87 10.09 4.76
CA ALA A 275 -3.89 8.67 4.41
C ALA A 275 -3.68 7.78 5.64
N TYR A 276 -2.93 8.26 6.64
CA TYR A 276 -2.85 7.60 7.96
C TYR A 276 -4.25 7.39 8.54
N ALA A 277 -5.13 8.40 8.53
CA ALA A 277 -6.50 8.22 9.04
C ALA A 277 -7.29 7.17 8.28
N MET A 278 -7.07 7.09 6.96
CA MET A 278 -7.75 6.13 6.10
C MET A 278 -7.31 4.71 6.41
N VAL A 279 -6.00 4.45 6.59
CA VAL A 279 -5.50 3.08 6.82
C VAL A 279 -5.54 2.63 8.28
N SER A 280 -5.55 3.58 9.23
CA SER A 280 -5.55 3.27 10.67
C SER A 280 -6.94 3.25 11.27
N GLY A 281 -7.96 3.77 10.57
CA GLY A 281 -9.31 3.91 11.11
C GLY A 281 -9.48 4.99 12.18
N TRP A 282 -8.39 5.61 12.66
CA TRP A 282 -8.45 6.72 13.61
C TRP A 282 -8.58 8.06 12.89
N SER A 283 -9.59 8.85 13.21
CA SER A 283 -9.78 10.15 12.57
C SER A 283 -8.68 11.14 12.98
N THR A 284 -7.93 11.67 12.02
CA THR A 284 -6.88 12.67 12.28
C THR A 284 -7.41 14.12 12.28
N LYS A 285 -8.72 14.29 12.52
CA LYS A 285 -9.41 15.59 12.57
C LYS A 285 -10.05 15.83 13.93
N GLY A 286 -10.16 17.10 14.30
CA GLY A 286 -10.78 17.54 15.54
C GLY A 286 -9.89 17.35 16.77
N TYR A 287 -10.46 17.51 17.96
CA TYR A 287 -9.73 17.53 19.22
C TYR A 287 -8.97 16.23 19.56
N MET A 288 -9.32 15.10 18.93
CA MET A 288 -8.72 13.79 19.19
C MET A 288 -7.82 13.26 18.07
N ALA A 289 -7.27 14.13 17.22
CA ALA A 289 -6.56 13.71 16.01
C ALA A 289 -5.34 12.80 16.23
N CYS A 290 -4.69 12.85 17.39
CA CYS A 290 -3.47 12.08 17.65
C CYS A 290 -3.79 10.58 17.82
N PRO A 291 -3.34 9.70 16.91
CA PRO A 291 -3.62 8.27 16.98
C PRO A 291 -2.77 7.53 18.02
N VAL A 292 -1.68 8.17 18.48
CA VAL A 292 -0.77 7.66 19.52
C VAL A 292 -1.34 7.99 20.91
N CYS A 293 -1.63 9.26 21.17
CA CYS A 293 -2.17 9.68 22.47
C CYS A 293 -3.63 9.24 22.69
N LYS A 294 -4.44 9.10 21.63
CA LYS A 294 -5.86 8.73 21.73
C LYS A 294 -6.64 9.60 22.72
N GLU A 295 -7.16 9.02 23.80
CA GLU A 295 -7.90 9.70 24.87
C GLU A 295 -7.02 10.62 25.73
N ASP A 296 -5.72 10.38 25.76
CA ASP A 296 -4.72 11.19 26.47
C ASP A 296 -4.30 12.46 25.71
N VAL A 297 -4.88 12.71 24.54
CA VAL A 297 -4.58 13.88 23.72
C VAL A 297 -4.92 15.17 24.47
N THR A 298 -3.96 16.08 24.55
CA THR A 298 -4.20 17.43 25.05
C THR A 298 -4.31 18.37 23.86
N SER A 299 -5.53 18.82 23.59
CA SER A 299 -5.84 19.77 22.52
C SER A 299 -6.68 20.94 23.04
N GLY A 300 -6.57 22.07 22.38
CA GLY A 300 -7.27 23.30 22.73
C GLY A 300 -7.56 24.14 21.49
N TRP A 301 -8.44 25.12 21.64
CA TRP A 301 -8.76 26.07 20.58
C TRP A 301 -7.88 27.31 20.70
N HIS A 302 -6.94 27.49 19.77
CA HIS A 302 -6.01 28.62 19.76
C HIS A 302 -5.87 29.16 18.33
N ALA A 303 -5.72 30.48 18.17
CA ALA A 303 -5.55 31.12 16.87
C ALA A 303 -6.57 30.67 15.78
N ARG A 304 -7.84 30.44 16.17
CA ARG A 304 -8.93 29.94 15.32
C ARG A 304 -8.69 28.54 14.72
N LYS A 305 -7.84 27.74 15.36
CA LYS A 305 -7.52 26.36 14.98
C LYS A 305 -7.50 25.47 16.22
N VAL A 306 -7.60 24.16 16.00
CA VAL A 306 -7.32 23.17 17.05
C VAL A 306 -5.80 22.99 17.12
N CYS A 307 -5.22 23.23 18.28
CA CYS A 307 -3.80 23.05 18.56
C CYS A 307 -3.60 21.89 19.55
N TYR A 308 -2.47 21.19 19.46
CA TYR A 308 -2.12 20.06 20.32
C TYR A 308 -0.93 20.44 21.19
N LEU A 309 -1.16 20.60 22.50
CA LEU A 309 -0.21 21.24 23.41
C LEU A 309 0.46 20.27 24.38
N GLY A 310 0.02 19.00 24.42
CA GLY A 310 0.54 17.99 25.36
C GLY A 310 1.88 17.36 25.00
N HIS A 311 2.69 17.96 24.12
CA HIS A 311 3.96 17.38 23.66
C HIS A 311 5.00 17.26 24.78
N ARG A 312 4.97 18.16 25.78
CA ARG A 312 5.88 18.13 26.93
C ARG A 312 5.73 16.87 27.80
N ARG A 313 4.60 16.15 27.73
CA ARG A 313 4.40 14.86 28.42
C ARG A 313 5.41 13.78 27.99
N TRP A 314 6.05 13.93 26.82
CA TRP A 314 7.03 12.96 26.28
C TRP A 314 8.47 13.26 26.70
N LEU A 315 8.73 14.41 27.33
CA LEU A 315 10.05 14.77 27.82
C LEU A 315 10.40 14.01 29.11
N PRO A 316 11.70 13.80 29.41
CA PRO A 316 12.16 13.33 30.71
C PRO A 316 11.56 14.12 31.87
N TRP A 317 11.44 13.50 33.04
CA TRP A 317 10.76 14.09 34.20
C TRP A 317 11.45 15.37 34.71
N ASP A 318 12.78 15.39 34.63
CA ASP A 318 13.69 16.46 35.04
C ASP A 318 13.96 17.48 33.92
N HIS A 319 13.30 17.35 32.76
CA HIS A 319 13.53 18.25 31.63
C HIS A 319 13.00 19.66 31.92
N GLU A 320 13.86 20.69 31.79
CA GLU A 320 13.54 22.09 32.13
C GLU A 320 12.25 22.62 31.48
N TRP A 321 11.95 22.24 30.24
CA TRP A 321 10.73 22.69 29.55
C TRP A 321 9.43 22.25 30.23
N ARG A 322 9.45 21.22 31.09
CA ARG A 322 8.28 20.86 31.89
C ARG A 322 7.90 21.95 32.89
N GLU A 323 8.85 22.72 33.38
CA GLU A 323 8.63 23.83 34.33
C GLU A 323 8.20 25.13 33.64
N LYS A 324 8.58 25.30 32.37
CA LYS A 324 8.29 26.51 31.59
C LYS A 324 6.80 26.56 31.23
N ASP A 325 5.98 27.16 32.08
CA ASP A 325 4.53 27.32 31.88
C ASP A 325 4.22 28.45 30.88
N LYS A 326 4.81 29.63 31.07
CA LYS A 326 4.59 30.85 30.28
C LYS A 326 5.01 30.73 28.81
N GLU A 327 6.04 29.94 28.53
CA GLU A 327 6.54 29.72 27.16
C GLU A 327 5.69 28.71 26.37
N PHE A 328 4.80 27.97 27.04
CA PHE A 328 4.01 26.89 26.45
C PHE A 328 2.51 27.11 26.68
N ASP A 329 1.81 26.18 27.35
CA ASP A 329 0.36 26.15 27.50
C ASP A 329 -0.15 26.73 28.82
N GLY A 330 0.67 27.52 29.50
CA GLY A 330 0.33 28.21 30.74
C GLY A 330 0.28 27.31 31.97
N ASN A 331 0.73 26.06 31.87
CA ASN A 331 0.75 25.11 32.98
C ASN A 331 2.14 24.48 33.16
N THR A 332 2.49 24.08 34.38
CA THR A 332 3.64 23.20 34.61
C THR A 332 3.27 21.76 34.27
N GLU A 333 4.09 21.04 33.50
CA GLU A 333 3.78 19.69 33.03
C GLU A 333 4.23 18.62 34.03
N ARG A 334 3.31 18.24 34.92
CA ARG A 334 3.49 17.18 35.93
C ARG A 334 2.89 15.83 35.53
N ARG A 335 2.25 15.71 34.37
CA ARG A 335 1.59 14.46 33.97
C ARG A 335 2.61 13.47 33.42
N LEU A 336 2.26 12.20 33.55
CA LEU A 336 2.98 11.09 32.92
C LEU A 336 2.82 11.14 31.40
N ARG A 337 3.75 10.48 30.71
CA ARG A 337 3.64 10.19 29.27
C ARG A 337 2.27 9.54 28.98
N PRO A 338 1.61 9.88 27.84
CA PRO A 338 0.41 9.20 27.39
C PRO A 338 0.59 7.68 27.39
N ARG A 339 -0.47 6.95 27.74
CA ARG A 339 -0.43 5.48 27.71
C ARG A 339 -0.12 4.98 26.31
N GLU A 340 0.80 4.02 26.21
CA GLU A 340 1.02 3.27 24.98
C GLU A 340 -0.01 2.14 24.84
N TRP A 341 -0.64 2.06 23.68
CA TRP A 341 -1.67 1.06 23.38
C TRP A 341 -1.08 -0.08 22.55
N SER A 342 -1.15 -1.29 23.09
CA SER A 342 -0.83 -2.49 22.34
C SER A 342 -1.82 -2.69 21.19
N GLY A 343 -1.42 -3.42 20.15
CA GLY A 343 -2.34 -3.71 19.05
C GLY A 343 -3.48 -4.65 19.47
N ASP A 344 -3.27 -5.51 20.47
CA ASP A 344 -4.31 -6.38 21.01
C ASP A 344 -5.40 -5.58 21.74
N GLU A 345 -5.02 -4.61 22.58
CA GLU A 345 -5.99 -3.72 23.25
C GLU A 345 -6.79 -2.90 22.24
N ILE A 346 -6.13 -2.41 21.18
CA ILE A 346 -6.82 -1.72 20.09
C ILE A 346 -7.80 -2.65 19.38
N LEU A 347 -7.39 -3.89 19.09
CA LEU A 347 -8.26 -4.87 18.46
C LEU A 347 -9.47 -5.21 19.34
N GLU A 348 -9.26 -5.34 20.65
CA GLU A 348 -10.33 -5.57 21.62
C GLU A 348 -11.32 -4.39 21.63
N GLN A 349 -10.84 -3.15 21.64
CA GLN A 349 -11.72 -1.97 21.48
C GLN A 349 -12.52 -2.03 20.18
N LEU A 350 -11.85 -2.27 19.05
CA LEU A 350 -12.48 -2.30 17.74
C LEU A 350 -13.54 -3.42 17.63
N ASN A 351 -13.33 -4.55 18.31
CA ASN A 351 -14.29 -5.65 18.35
C ASN A 351 -15.56 -5.34 19.14
N ARG A 352 -15.54 -4.33 20.02
CA ARG A 352 -16.70 -3.86 20.80
C ARG A 352 -17.53 -2.81 20.07
N LEU A 353 -17.09 -2.35 18.90
CA LEU A 353 -17.72 -1.28 18.15
C LEU A 353 -18.45 -1.81 16.91
N ASP A 354 -19.68 -1.37 16.72
CA ASP A 354 -20.50 -1.73 15.57
C ASP A 354 -20.34 -0.70 14.45
N PHE A 355 -19.44 -0.98 13.51
CA PHE A 355 -19.20 -0.08 12.38
C PHE A 355 -20.24 -0.25 11.27
N ALA A 356 -20.78 0.89 10.81
CA ALA A 356 -21.64 0.90 9.63
C ALA A 356 -20.90 0.40 8.38
N PRO A 357 -21.61 -0.22 7.41
CA PRO A 357 -21.00 -0.66 6.16
C PRO A 357 -20.26 0.45 5.41
N PHE A 358 -19.29 0.07 4.60
CA PHE A 358 -18.63 1.01 3.68
C PHE A 358 -19.61 1.47 2.59
N GLY A 359 -19.40 2.70 2.12
CA GLY A 359 -20.21 3.26 1.04
C GLY A 359 -20.30 4.78 1.07
N LYS A 360 -20.42 5.40 -0.10
CA LYS A 360 -20.67 6.84 -0.28
C LYS A 360 -22.08 7.26 0.18
N THR A 361 -23.05 6.35 0.11
CA THR A 361 -24.45 6.58 0.48
C THR A 361 -24.78 6.25 1.94
N VAL A 362 -23.81 5.71 2.69
CA VAL A 362 -24.01 5.35 4.10
C VAL A 362 -23.80 6.56 4.99
N SER A 363 -24.67 6.75 5.98
CA SER A 363 -24.54 7.82 6.97
C SER A 363 -23.15 7.82 7.60
N ARG A 364 -22.61 9.04 7.77
CA ARG A 364 -21.31 9.29 8.40
C ARG A 364 -21.44 9.59 9.89
N THR A 365 -22.65 9.61 10.43
CA THR A 365 -22.88 9.90 11.85
C THR A 365 -22.21 8.82 12.68
N ARG A 366 -21.24 9.25 13.51
CA ARG A 366 -20.49 8.37 14.39
C ARG A 366 -21.16 8.34 15.75
N PRO A 367 -21.50 7.16 16.30
CA PRO A 367 -21.93 7.06 17.68
C PRO A 367 -20.86 7.62 18.63
N SER A 368 -21.27 8.28 19.71
CA SER A 368 -20.34 8.79 20.72
C SER A 368 -19.47 7.68 21.33
N THR A 369 -20.01 6.46 21.41
CA THR A 369 -19.32 5.25 21.88
C THR A 369 -18.10 4.87 21.05
N HIS A 370 -18.02 5.29 19.79
CA HIS A 370 -16.89 4.97 18.91
C HIS A 370 -15.66 5.84 19.16
N MET A 371 -15.75 6.81 20.07
CA MET A 371 -14.71 7.82 20.31
C MET A 371 -14.26 8.44 18.96
N ASN A 372 -13.00 8.23 18.58
CA ASN A 372 -12.45 8.74 17.34
C ASN A 372 -12.27 7.71 16.21
N TRP A 373 -12.75 6.47 16.41
CA TRP A 373 -12.70 5.41 15.41
C TRP A 373 -13.74 5.62 14.30
N THR A 374 -13.33 5.41 13.05
CA THR A 374 -14.18 5.56 11.86
C THR A 374 -14.62 4.22 11.26
N HIS A 375 -13.77 3.21 11.40
CA HIS A 375 -13.96 1.84 10.93
C HIS A 375 -12.92 0.95 11.61
N LYS A 376 -13.09 -0.37 11.51
CA LYS A 376 -12.07 -1.36 11.87
C LYS A 376 -11.13 -1.58 10.69
N PRO A 377 -9.82 -1.26 10.81
CA PRO A 377 -8.87 -1.41 9.70
C PRO A 377 -8.70 -2.86 9.26
N MET A 378 -8.69 -3.08 7.95
CA MET A 378 -8.57 -4.43 7.36
C MET A 378 -7.26 -5.14 7.74
N PHE A 379 -6.19 -4.39 8.04
CA PHE A 379 -4.93 -4.98 8.47
C PHE A 379 -5.04 -5.82 9.75
N PHE A 380 -6.03 -5.57 10.62
CA PHE A 380 -6.28 -6.42 11.80
C PHE A 380 -6.76 -7.84 11.46
N GLU A 381 -7.05 -8.15 10.19
CA GLU A 381 -7.23 -9.53 9.74
C GLU A 381 -5.92 -10.30 9.52
N LEU A 382 -4.79 -9.61 9.46
CA LEU A 382 -3.49 -10.26 9.38
C LEU A 382 -3.14 -10.83 10.76
N PRO A 383 -2.83 -12.13 10.89
CA PRO A 383 -2.70 -12.79 12.20
C PRO A 383 -1.65 -12.19 13.14
N TYR A 384 -0.67 -11.49 12.58
CA TYR A 384 0.44 -10.88 13.32
C TYR A 384 0.23 -9.38 13.61
N TRP A 385 -0.76 -8.73 13.02
CA TRP A 385 -0.85 -7.26 13.01
C TRP A 385 -1.03 -6.65 14.41
N SER A 386 -1.85 -7.28 15.26
CA SER A 386 -2.07 -6.81 16.64
C SER A 386 -0.81 -6.95 17.51
N LYS A 387 0.15 -7.80 17.11
CA LYS A 387 1.41 -8.03 17.81
C LYS A 387 2.53 -7.07 17.36
N LEU A 388 2.30 -6.26 16.33
CA LEU A 388 3.29 -5.30 15.85
C LEU A 388 3.43 -4.16 16.86
N LYS A 389 4.66 -3.93 17.33
CA LYS A 389 5.02 -2.78 18.20
C LYS A 389 4.59 -1.46 17.57
N LEU A 390 4.82 -1.33 16.27
CA LEU A 390 4.52 -0.13 15.50
C LEU A 390 3.79 -0.52 14.22
N ARG A 391 2.62 0.07 13.98
CA ARG A 391 1.69 -0.31 12.88
C ARG A 391 1.60 0.74 11.78
N HIS A 392 1.63 2.02 12.17
CA HIS A 392 1.45 3.13 11.26
C HIS A 392 2.47 4.23 11.59
N ASN A 393 3.17 4.71 10.58
CA ASN A 393 4.14 5.81 10.63
C ASN A 393 3.64 6.98 9.79
N LEU A 394 4.10 8.17 10.16
CA LEU A 394 3.97 9.36 9.34
C LEU A 394 5.10 9.42 8.31
N ASP A 395 4.76 9.83 7.10
CA ASP A 395 5.75 10.20 6.08
C ASP A 395 6.42 11.52 6.49
N VAL A 396 7.66 11.42 6.92
CA VAL A 396 8.46 12.55 7.41
C VAL A 396 8.67 13.57 6.29
N MET A 397 8.80 13.18 5.02
CA MET A 397 8.99 14.16 3.94
C MET A 397 7.79 15.12 3.81
N HIS A 398 6.58 14.60 3.95
CA HIS A 398 5.37 15.44 3.97
C HIS A 398 5.29 16.30 5.23
N VAL A 399 5.70 15.77 6.38
CA VAL A 399 5.71 16.53 7.64
C VAL A 399 6.75 17.65 7.57
N GLU A 400 7.97 17.36 7.16
CA GLU A 400 9.05 18.33 7.01
C GLU A 400 8.67 19.40 6.03
N LYS A 401 8.17 19.04 4.84
CA LYS A 401 7.70 20.03 3.87
C LYS A 401 6.62 20.94 4.46
N ASN A 402 5.60 20.37 5.11
CA ASN A 402 4.52 21.18 5.66
C ASN A 402 4.96 22.05 6.83
N VAL A 403 5.88 21.58 7.68
CA VAL A 403 6.36 22.31 8.87
C VAL A 403 7.40 23.36 8.49
N PHE A 404 8.39 23.00 7.66
CA PHE A 404 9.50 23.88 7.31
C PHE A 404 9.19 24.82 6.15
N ASP A 405 8.23 24.52 5.26
CA ASP A 405 7.79 25.51 4.25
C ASP A 405 6.77 26.53 4.82
N THR A 406 6.25 26.31 6.05
CA THR A 406 5.34 27.27 6.73
C THR A 406 5.97 28.02 7.90
N LEU A 407 7.21 27.69 8.27
CA LEU A 407 8.08 28.50 9.13
C LEU A 407 8.90 29.47 8.28
#